data_AF-A0A1A8HDU0-F1
#
_entry.id   AF-A0A1A8HDU0-F1
#
_cell.length_a   1.000
_cell.length_b   1.000
_cell.length_c   1.000
_cell.angle_alpha   90.00
_cell.angle_beta   90.00
_cell.angle_gamma   90.00
#
_symmetry.space_group_name_H-M   'P 1'
#
loop_
_entity.id
_entity.type
_entity.pdbx_description
1 polymer ?
#
loop_
_entity_poly.entity_id
_entity_poly.type
_entity_poly.pdbx_seq_one_letter_code
_entity_poly.pdbx_strand_id
1 'polypeptide(L)'
;VTLVLEPRSNLKSLDSQLSLSAVSQSDSASSTQSLTHGGVPELLVGLSYNATTGRMSVELIKGSHFRNLAINKPPDTYGRLTLLNSVGQEISRCKTSVRRGQPNPVYKETFVFQVALF
;
A
#
# COMPACT_ATOMS: atom_id res chain seq x y z
N VAL A 1 -3.39 -8.08 9.02
CA VAL A 1 -4.19 -7.65 7.86
C VAL A 1 -3.25 -7.49 6.69
N THR A 2 -3.46 -8.24 5.61
CA THR A 2 -2.68 -8.11 4.37
C THR A 2 -3.50 -7.31 3.39
N LEU A 3 -2.97 -6.19 2.89
CA LEU A 3 -3.63 -5.40 1.84
C LEU A 3 -3.06 -5.84 0.50
N VAL A 4 -3.92 -6.34 -0.39
CA VAL A 4 -3.52 -6.64 -1.77
C VAL A 4 -3.33 -5.33 -2.51
N LEU A 5 -2.13 -5.11 -3.06
CA LEU A 5 -1.82 -3.93 -3.86
C LEU A 5 -2.02 -4.25 -5.33
N GLU A 6 -3.02 -3.63 -5.94
CA GLU A 6 -3.27 -3.66 -7.38
C GLU A 6 -2.52 -2.50 -8.06
N PRO A 7 -1.53 -2.76 -8.94
CA PRO A 7 -0.91 -1.71 -9.74
C PRO A 7 -1.94 -1.00 -10.62
N ARG A 8 -1.97 0.34 -10.55
CA ARG A 8 -2.92 1.16 -11.34
C ARG A 8 -2.78 0.94 -12.87
N SER A 9 -1.65 0.44 -13.34
CA SER A 9 -1.44 0.04 -14.75
C SER A 9 -2.35 -1.11 -15.19
N ASN A 10 -2.74 -1.99 -14.27
CA ASN A 10 -3.58 -3.16 -14.56
C ASN A 10 -5.07 -2.79 -14.66
N LEU A 11 -5.48 -1.64 -14.09
CA LEU A 11 -6.86 -1.17 -14.15
C LEU A 11 -7.33 -0.82 -15.57
N LYS A 12 -6.40 -0.57 -16.51
CA LYS A 12 -6.76 -0.36 -17.93
C LYS A 12 -7.26 -1.62 -18.62
N SER A 13 -7.12 -2.80 -18.00
CA SER A 13 -7.67 -4.07 -18.48
C SER A 13 -9.10 -4.33 -18.00
N LEU A 14 -9.61 -3.58 -17.02
CA LEU A 14 -10.83 -3.93 -16.28
C LEU A 14 -12.12 -3.38 -16.92
N ASP A 15 -12.03 -2.37 -17.78
CA ASP A 15 -13.21 -1.81 -18.48
C ASP A 15 -13.72 -2.70 -19.63
N SER A 16 -13.14 -3.88 -19.87
CA SER A 16 -13.49 -4.74 -21.02
C SER A 16 -14.09 -6.12 -20.67
N GLN A 17 -14.28 -6.45 -19.40
CA GLN A 17 -14.83 -7.77 -19.00
C GLN A 17 -15.77 -7.64 -17.79
N LEU A 18 -16.92 -7.02 -17.99
CA LEU A 18 -18.10 -7.33 -17.19
C LEU A 18 -18.67 -8.69 -17.65
N SER A 19 -18.14 -9.80 -17.13
CA SER A 19 -18.87 -11.09 -17.10
C SER A 19 -18.22 -12.13 -16.18
N LEU A 20 -18.88 -12.37 -15.04
CA LEU A 20 -19.09 -13.67 -14.36
C LEU A 20 -17.89 -14.61 -14.18
N SER A 21 -17.43 -14.74 -12.93
CA SER A 21 -17.52 -16.02 -12.20
C SER A 21 -17.27 -15.84 -10.71
N ALA A 22 -18.13 -16.48 -9.94
CA ALA A 22 -18.17 -16.51 -8.50
C ALA A 22 -17.12 -17.48 -7.92
N VAL A 23 -16.74 -17.23 -6.66
CA VAL A 23 -16.23 -18.18 -5.66
C VAL A 23 -15.01 -19.03 -6.06
N SER A 24 -13.90 -18.75 -5.38
CA SER A 24 -13.15 -19.79 -4.68
C SER A 24 -12.55 -19.19 -3.42
N GLN A 25 -13.17 -19.48 -2.27
CA GLN A 25 -12.49 -19.42 -0.99
C GLN A 25 -11.38 -20.47 -1.01
N SER A 26 -10.15 -20.08 -0.70
CA SER A 26 -9.10 -21.00 -0.31
C SER A 26 -8.24 -20.31 0.72
N ASP A 27 -8.49 -20.67 1.98
CA ASP A 27 -7.60 -20.38 3.09
C ASP A 27 -6.27 -21.11 2.89
N SER A 28 -5.20 -20.35 2.78
CA SER A 28 -3.84 -20.83 3.03
C SER A 28 -2.97 -19.65 3.41
N ALA A 29 -2.88 -19.39 4.72
CA ALA A 29 -1.71 -18.77 5.29
C ALA A 29 -0.54 -19.76 5.13
N SER A 30 0.24 -19.62 4.06
CA SER A 30 1.48 -20.39 3.93
C SER A 30 2.55 -19.63 3.16
N SER A 31 3.57 -19.27 3.93
CA SER A 31 4.98 -19.12 3.58
C SER A 31 5.35 -18.37 2.31
N THR A 32 5.97 -17.20 2.53
CA THR A 32 7.14 -16.69 1.79
C THR A 32 7.57 -17.55 0.59
N GLN A 33 6.98 -17.31 -0.58
CA GLN A 33 7.59 -17.80 -1.82
C GLN A 33 8.86 -16.98 -2.07
N SER A 34 9.97 -17.65 -1.85
CA SER A 34 11.34 -17.17 -1.99
C SER A 34 11.65 -16.76 -3.44
N LEU A 35 11.92 -15.47 -3.63
CA LEU A 35 13.14 -14.96 -4.27
C LEU A 35 13.61 -15.70 -5.54
N THR A 36 12.85 -15.73 -6.65
CA THR A 36 13.48 -15.90 -7.99
C THR A 36 12.67 -15.39 -9.18
N HIS A 37 11.35 -15.17 -9.10
CA HIS A 37 10.57 -14.59 -10.20
C HIS A 37 9.45 -13.67 -9.68
N GLY A 38 9.65 -12.35 -9.82
CA GLY A 38 8.61 -11.30 -9.75
C GLY A 38 7.42 -11.53 -8.80
N GLY A 39 7.64 -11.39 -7.48
CA GLY A 39 6.57 -11.46 -6.47
C GLY A 39 5.48 -10.37 -6.62
N VAL A 40 4.36 -10.57 -5.93
CA VAL A 40 3.25 -9.61 -5.83
C VAL A 40 3.75 -8.32 -5.14
N PRO A 41 3.29 -7.12 -5.55
CA PRO A 41 3.66 -5.87 -4.89
C PRO A 41 3.21 -5.85 -3.44
N GLU A 42 4.10 -5.49 -2.52
CA GLU A 42 3.81 -5.43 -1.08
C GLU A 42 4.30 -4.12 -0.48
N LEU A 43 3.67 -3.69 0.62
CA LEU A 43 4.03 -2.49 1.37
C LEU A 43 4.02 -2.81 2.87
N LEU A 44 5.14 -2.52 3.53
CA LEU A 44 5.27 -2.61 4.98
C LEU A 44 5.02 -1.24 5.61
N VAL A 45 4.06 -1.20 6.54
CA VAL A 45 3.63 0.00 7.24
C VAL A 45 3.56 -0.30 8.73
N GLY A 46 4.07 0.62 9.55
CA GLY A 46 3.89 0.62 11.01
C GLY A 46 2.72 1.52 11.40
N LEU A 47 1.89 1.06 12.33
CA LEU A 47 0.77 1.84 12.87
C LEU A 47 0.83 1.79 14.40
N SER A 48 0.67 2.95 15.03
CA SER A 48 0.57 3.05 16.49
C SER A 48 -0.45 4.11 16.87
N TYR A 49 -1.21 3.86 17.94
CA TYR A 49 -2.15 4.81 18.48
C TYR A 49 -1.97 4.91 19.99
N ASN A 50 -1.85 6.15 20.47
CA ASN A 50 -1.88 6.46 21.88
C ASN A 50 -3.24 7.11 22.20
N ALA A 51 -4.09 6.36 22.91
CA ALA A 51 -5.41 6.82 23.31
C ALA A 51 -5.35 8.01 24.28
N THR A 52 -4.43 8.00 25.25
CA THR A 52 -4.30 9.08 26.23
C THR A 52 -4.01 10.43 25.58
N THR A 53 -3.21 10.47 24.52
CA THR A 53 -2.86 11.71 23.82
C THR A 53 -3.65 11.94 22.52
N GLY A 54 -4.47 10.97 22.09
CA GLY A 54 -5.13 10.99 20.78
C GLY A 54 -4.17 11.03 19.59
N ARG A 55 -2.94 10.50 19.73
CA ARG A 55 -1.91 10.58 18.67
C ARG A 55 -1.84 9.27 17.91
N MET A 56 -2.07 9.32 16.61
CA MET A 56 -1.87 8.21 15.68
C MET A 56 -0.59 8.45 14.90
N SER A 57 0.36 7.52 14.96
CA SER A 57 1.57 7.58 14.13
C SER A 57 1.54 6.47 13.07
N VAL A 58 1.87 6.84 11.84
CA VAL A 58 1.98 5.94 10.70
C VAL A 58 3.40 6.01 10.16
N GLU A 59 4.09 4.89 10.13
CA GLU A 59 5.41 4.77 9.52
C GLU A 59 5.29 4.07 8.17
N LEU A 60 5.65 4.75 7.09
CA LEU A 60 5.85 4.10 5.80
C LEU A 60 7.28 3.55 5.76
N ILE A 61 7.42 2.23 5.76
CA ILE A 61 8.72 1.59 5.99
C ILE A 61 9.39 1.25 4.66
N LYS A 62 8.80 0.32 3.89
CA LYS A 62 9.34 -0.13 2.60
C LYS A 62 8.26 -0.69 1.69
N GLY A 63 8.50 -0.62 0.38
CA GLY A 63 7.79 -1.42 -0.61
C GLY A 63 8.66 -2.60 -1.07
N SER A 64 8.02 -3.63 -1.63
CA SER A 64 8.68 -4.76 -2.26
C SER A 64 8.02 -5.07 -3.60
N HIS A 65 8.81 -5.52 -4.57
CA HIS A 65 8.35 -6.01 -5.87
C HIS A 65 7.55 -4.99 -6.72
N PHE A 66 7.86 -3.70 -6.62
CA PHE A 66 7.28 -2.68 -7.48
C PHE A 66 7.92 -2.75 -8.87
N ARG A 67 7.23 -3.39 -9.81
CA ARG A 67 7.68 -3.58 -11.20
C ARG A 67 6.61 -3.06 -12.15
N ASN A 68 7.06 -2.51 -13.28
CA ASN A 68 6.20 -2.22 -14.41
C ASN A 68 6.59 -3.18 -15.53
N LEU A 69 5.73 -4.12 -15.91
CA LEU A 69 6.09 -5.11 -16.94
C LEU A 69 6.19 -4.50 -18.35
N ALA A 70 5.54 -3.35 -18.57
CA ALA A 70 5.60 -2.63 -19.86
C ALA A 70 6.88 -1.78 -20.01
N ILE A 71 7.58 -1.50 -18.90
CA ILE A 71 8.78 -0.66 -18.89
C ILE A 71 9.89 -1.45 -18.19
N ASN A 72 10.98 -1.76 -18.89
CA ASN A 72 12.14 -2.50 -18.37
C ASN A 72 12.96 -1.73 -17.30
N LYS A 73 12.31 -0.89 -16.49
CA LYS A 73 12.88 -0.14 -15.39
C LYS A 73 11.86 -0.05 -14.24
N PRO A 74 12.28 -0.22 -12.98
CA PRO A 74 11.42 0.04 -11.83
C PRO A 74 10.88 1.48 -11.82
N PRO A 75 9.64 1.72 -11.34
CA PRO A 75 9.06 3.06 -11.32
C PRO A 75 9.73 3.97 -10.27
N ASP A 76 9.54 5.28 -10.44
CA ASP A 76 9.71 6.25 -9.34
C ASP A 76 8.46 6.18 -8.45
N THR A 77 8.67 6.16 -7.13
CA THR A 77 7.63 5.78 -6.16
C THR A 77 7.57 6.78 -5.00
N TYR A 78 6.37 7.05 -4.49
CA TYR A 78 6.14 7.73 -3.21
C TYR A 78 4.86 7.17 -2.60
N GLY A 79 4.77 7.14 -1.27
CA GLY A 79 3.53 6.83 -0.57
C GLY A 79 2.70 8.09 -0.35
N ARG A 80 1.38 7.98 -0.54
CA ARG A 80 0.41 9.00 -0.12
C ARG A 80 -0.45 8.41 0.97
N LEU A 81 -0.50 9.07 2.12
CA LEU A 81 -1.39 8.70 3.21
C LEU A 81 -2.52 9.72 3.24
N THR A 82 -3.74 9.23 3.39
CA THR A 82 -4.94 10.05 3.54
C THR A 82 -5.69 9.55 4.76
N LEU A 83 -5.94 10.43 5.72
CA LEU A 83 -6.80 10.16 6.86
C LEU A 83 -8.23 10.55 6.52
N LEU A 84 -9.17 9.61 6.67
CA LEU A 84 -10.58 9.82 6.42
C LEU A 84 -11.36 9.76 7.74
N ASN A 85 -12.46 10.53 7.83
CA ASN A 85 -13.44 10.36 8.91
C ASN A 85 -14.37 9.16 8.62
N SER A 86 -15.29 8.88 9.55
CA SER A 86 -16.26 7.78 9.43
C SER A 86 -17.21 7.90 8.24
N VAL A 87 -17.41 9.11 7.70
CA VAL A 87 -18.25 9.40 6.54
C VAL A 87 -17.43 9.41 5.23
N GLY A 88 -16.13 9.07 5.30
CA GLY A 88 -15.23 9.02 4.15
C GLY A 88 -14.67 10.38 3.71
N GLN A 89 -14.88 11.46 4.47
CA GLN A 89 -14.31 12.77 4.16
C GLN A 89 -12.85 12.84 4.59
N GLU A 90 -12.01 13.44 3.75
CA GLU A 90 -10.59 13.63 4.03
C GLU A 90 -10.37 14.66 5.15
N ILE A 91 -9.74 14.21 6.23
CA ILE A 91 -9.30 15.06 7.34
C ILE A 91 -7.90 15.61 7.07
N SER A 92 -7.00 14.75 6.57
CA SER A 92 -5.61 15.14 6.30
C SER A 92 -4.96 14.25 5.26
N ARG A 93 -3.86 14.75 4.68
CA ARG A 93 -3.07 14.04 3.69
C ARG A 93 -1.60 14.40 3.82
N CYS A 94 -0.75 13.40 3.69
CA CYS A 94 0.69 13.58 3.59
C CYS A 94 1.27 12.65 2.53
N LYS A 95 2.53 12.90 2.18
CA LYS A 95 3.27 12.13 1.20
C LYS A 95 4.69 11.93 1.68
N THR A 96 5.28 10.81 1.31
CA THR A 96 6.71 10.59 1.49
C THR A 96 7.52 11.35 0.45
N SER A 97 8.83 11.38 0.67
CA SER A 97 9.79 11.65 -0.40
C SER A 97 9.68 10.63 -1.54
N VAL A 98 10.15 11.02 -2.72
CA VAL A 98 10.20 10.13 -3.91
C VAL A 98 11.42 9.22 -3.84
N ARG A 99 11.23 7.92 -4.07
CA ARG A 99 12.27 6.91 -4.26
C ARG A 99 12.30 6.50 -5.73
N ARG A 100 13.41 6.80 -6.41
CA ARG A 100 13.51 6.70 -7.87
C ARG A 100 14.11 5.37 -8.32
N GLY A 101 13.50 4.74 -9.32
CA GLY A 101 14.03 3.54 -9.97
C GLY A 101 14.32 2.35 -9.05
N GLN A 102 13.59 2.22 -7.93
CA GLN A 102 13.79 1.16 -6.94
C GLN A 102 12.60 0.20 -6.93
N PRO A 103 12.79 -1.11 -7.19
CA PRO A 103 11.72 -2.09 -7.10
C PRO A 103 11.38 -2.45 -5.65
N ASN A 104 12.29 -2.15 -4.72
CA ASN A 104 12.11 -2.34 -3.28
C ASN A 104 12.45 -1.03 -2.55
N PRO A 105 11.64 0.03 -2.70
CA PRO A 105 11.94 1.34 -2.13
C PRO A 105 11.89 1.30 -0.60
N VAL A 106 12.83 1.98 0.06
CA VAL A 106 12.83 2.18 1.52
C VAL A 106 12.45 3.63 1.80
N TYR A 107 11.35 3.85 2.52
CA TYR A 107 10.85 5.18 2.86
C TYR A 107 11.35 5.62 4.23
N LYS A 108 11.06 4.82 5.28
CA LYS A 108 11.37 5.11 6.70
C LYS A 108 10.93 6.51 7.11
N GLU A 109 9.70 6.86 6.74
CA GLU A 109 9.11 8.17 7.04
C GLU A 109 7.91 7.99 7.96
N THR A 110 7.89 8.73 9.08
CA THR A 110 6.82 8.70 10.08
C THR A 110 5.95 9.95 9.99
N PHE A 111 4.64 9.76 9.96
CA PHE A 111 3.63 10.81 9.98
C PHE A 111 2.79 10.69 11.24
N VAL A 112 2.55 11.81 11.91
CA VAL A 112 1.77 11.85 13.14
C VAL A 112 0.50 12.67 12.91
N PHE A 113 -0.63 12.09 13.28
CA PHE A 113 -1.95 12.69 13.18
C PHE A 113 -2.56 12.84 14.57
N GLN A 114 -3.21 13.97 14.80
CA GLN A 114 -4.08 14.15 15.94
C GLN A 114 -5.46 13.60 15.58
N VAL A 115 -5.87 12.51 16.22
CA VAL A 115 -7.18 11.88 16.03
C VAL A 115 -7.94 12.09 17.32
N ALA A 116 -8.90 13.02 17.30
CA ALA A 116 -9.68 13.35 18.47
C ALA A 116 -10.52 12.14 18.92
N LEU A 117 -10.57 11.94 20.23
CA LEU A 117 -11.52 11.05 20.90
C LEU A 117 -12.82 11.85 21.07
N PHE A 118 -13.89 11.46 20.38
CA PHE A 118 -15.22 11.97 20.67
C PHE A 118 -16.07 10.80 21.17
#